data_AF-A0AAT9HI55-F1
#
_entry.id   AF-A0AAT9HI55-F1
#
_cell.length_a   1.000
_cell.length_b   1.000
_cell.length_c   1.000
_cell.angle_alpha   90.00
_cell.angle_beta   90.00
_cell.angle_gamma   90.00
#
_symmetry.space_group_name_H-M   'P 1'
#
loop_
_entity.id
_entity.type
_entity.pdbx_description
1 polymer ?
#
loop_
_entity_poly.entity_id
_entity_poly.type
_entity_poly.pdbx_seq_one_letter_code
_entity_poly.pdbx_strand_id
1 'polypeptide(L)' 'MNAEDATHGEAKLPWRTSSYSTGSGGECVEVALTAVGAHVRDSKCVTQGGALKVGSVAWAALLAAV' A
#
# COMPACT_ATOMS: atom_id res chain seq x y z
N MET A 1 -31.93 16.37 -14.30
CA MET A 1 -31.32 15.27 -13.52
C MET A 1 -30.15 14.78 -14.36
N ASN A 2 -28.94 15.29 -14.14
CA ASN A 2 -27.84 15.13 -15.09
C ASN A 2 -26.72 14.29 -14.48
N ALA A 3 -26.44 13.19 -15.18
CA ALA A 3 -25.16 12.49 -15.31
C ALA A 3 -24.32 12.37 -14.04
N GLU A 4 -24.51 11.24 -13.34
CA GLU A 4 -23.57 10.78 -12.31
C GLU A 4 -22.24 10.44 -12.99
N ASP A 5 -21.25 11.28 -12.68
CA ASP A 5 -19.86 11.26 -13.07
C ASP A 5 -19.24 9.86 -12.88
N ALA A 6 -18.99 9.19 -14.01
CA ALA A 6 -18.37 7.88 -14.10
C ALA A 6 -16.84 7.97 -13.91
N THR A 7 -16.39 8.44 -12.74
CA THR A 7 -14.97 8.64 -12.45
C THR A 7 -14.54 7.78 -11.25
N HIS A 8 -14.00 6.61 -11.59
CA HIS A 8 -13.22 5.67 -10.76
C HIS A 8 -13.96 4.88 -9.67
N GLY A 9 -14.31 3.62 -10.01
CA GLY A 9 -14.36 2.55 -9.02
C GLY A 9 -12.95 2.27 -8.47
N GLU A 10 -12.43 3.15 -7.61
CA GLU A 10 -11.17 2.96 -6.91
C GLU A 10 -11.38 1.89 -5.84
N ALA A 11 -11.02 0.65 -6.16
CA ALA A 11 -11.05 -0.43 -5.19
C ALA A 11 -10.18 -0.02 -3.97
N LYS A 12 -10.82 0.19 -2.83
CA LYS A 12 -10.15 0.58 -1.57
C LYS A 12 -9.14 -0.51 -1.19
N LEU A 13 -7.86 -0.21 -1.32
CA LEU A 13 -6.78 -1.14 -0.98
C LEU A 13 -6.81 -1.48 0.53
N PRO A 14 -6.62 -2.75 0.91
CA PRO A 14 -6.65 -3.19 2.30
C PRO A 14 -5.30 -2.91 2.99
N TRP A 15 -5.04 -1.65 3.32
CA TRP A 15 -3.82 -1.23 4.00
C TRP A 15 -3.74 -1.80 5.42
N ARG A 16 -2.56 -2.32 5.77
CA ARG A 16 -2.21 -2.77 7.11
C ARG A 16 -0.93 -2.07 7.57
N THR A 17 -1.00 -1.42 8.71
CA THR A 17 0.16 -0.77 9.34
C THR A 17 1.05 -1.83 10.00
N SER A 18 2.37 -1.67 9.86
CA SER A 18 3.35 -2.53 10.52
C SER A 18 3.28 -2.40 12.04
N SER A 19 3.45 -3.52 12.75
CA SER A 19 3.56 -3.56 14.21
C SER A 19 4.82 -2.89 14.74
N TYR A 20 5.83 -2.70 13.88
CA TYR A 20 7.07 -1.99 14.20
C TYR A 20 6.94 -0.47 14.07
N SER A 21 5.80 0.03 13.58
CA SER A 21 5.50 1.47 13.45
C SER A 21 5.09 2.13 14.78
N THR A 22 5.45 1.57 15.94
CA THR A 22 5.05 2.10 17.27
C THR A 22 5.83 3.36 17.64
N GLY A 23 5.09 4.35 18.20
CA GLY A 23 5.48 5.75 18.26
C GLY A 23 6.61 6.12 19.21
N SER A 24 7.75 6.48 18.64
CA SER A 24 8.62 7.63 19.01
C SER A 24 9.81 7.76 18.05
N GLY A 25 9.61 7.43 16.76
CA GLY A 25 10.66 7.46 15.72
C GLY A 25 10.81 6.18 14.89
N GLY A 26 9.96 5.16 15.12
CA GLY A 26 9.97 3.90 14.37
C GLY A 26 9.41 4.03 12.95
N GLU A 27 9.99 3.25 12.04
CA GLU A 27 9.70 3.25 10.60
C GLU A 27 8.19 3.13 10.33
N CYS A 28 7.62 4.14 9.69
CA CYS A 28 6.18 4.27 9.48
C CYS A 28 5.77 3.57 8.19
N VAL A 29 5.64 2.25 8.19
CA VAL A 29 5.31 1.49 6.98
C VAL A 29 3.90 0.91 7.01
N GLU A 30 3.22 0.98 5.86
CA GLU A 30 1.96 0.31 5.55
C GLU A 30 2.11 -0.57 4.30
N VAL A 31 1.46 -1.74 4.33
CA VAL A 31 1.41 -2.67 3.19
C VAL A 31 -0.03 -3.01 2.86
N ALA A 32 -0.39 -3.03 1.58
CA ALA A 32 -1.64 -3.58 1.08
C ALA A 32 -1.35 -4.73 0.12
N LEU A 33 -1.92 -5.91 0.39
CA LEU A 33 -1.84 -7.06 -0.50
C LEU A 33 -2.98 -6.99 -1.53
N THR A 34 -2.65 -7.33 -2.77
CA THR A 34 -3.57 -7.34 -3.91
C THR A 34 -3.42 -8.66 -4.67
N ALA A 35 -4.35 -8.94 -5.59
CA ALA A 35 -4.25 -10.12 -6.47
C ALA A 35 -2.97 -10.13 -7.33
N VAL A 36 -2.35 -8.97 -7.57
CA VAL A 36 -1.21 -8.80 -8.48
C VAL A 36 0.12 -8.54 -7.76
N GLY A 37 0.12 -8.49 -6.42
CA GLY A 37 1.31 -8.23 -5.61
C GLY A 37 1.04 -7.38 -4.37
N ALA A 38 2.03 -6.60 -3.96
CA ALA A 38 1.97 -5.77 -2.76
C ALA A 38 2.18 -4.30 -3.08
N HIS A 39 1.46 -3.43 -2.38
CA HIS A 39 1.75 -2.00 -2.35
C HIS A 39 2.36 -1.67 -1.00
N VAL A 40 3.48 -0.94 -0.99
CA VAL A 40 4.18 -0.52 0.23
C VAL A 40 4.26 1.00 0.23
N ARG A 41 3.90 1.64 1.34
CA ARG A 41 4.01 3.09 1.47
C ARG A 41 4.46 3.50 2.86
N ASP A 42 4.95 4.72 2.94
CA ASP A 42 5.17 5.40 4.20
C ASP A 42 3.83 5.93 4.74
N SER A 43 3.50 5.58 5.99
CA SER A 43 2.25 5.94 6.66
C SER A 43 2.17 7.43 7.03
N LYS A 44 3.27 8.18 6.96
CA LYS A 44 3.29 9.63 7.20
C LYS A 44 3.12 10.42 5.91
N CYS A 45 3.52 9.84 4.78
CA CYS A 45 3.47 10.45 3.46
C CYS A 45 2.19 10.07 2.69
N VAL A 46 1.05 9.95 3.36
CA VAL A 46 -0.19 9.45 2.73
C VAL A 46 -0.76 10.38 1.67
N THR A 47 -0.49 11.69 1.79
CA THR A 47 -1.01 12.75 0.91
C THR A 47 -0.01 13.21 -0.15
N GLN A 48 1.27 12.88 0.02
CA GLN A 48 2.38 13.37 -0.82
C GLN A 48 3.14 12.22 -1.48
N GLY A 49 3.10 11.03 -0.88
CA GLY A 49 3.87 9.85 -1.27
C GLY A 49 3.00 8.83 -1.99
N GLY A 50 3.43 8.44 -3.18
CA GLY A 50 2.89 7.26 -3.84
C GLY A 50 3.24 5.97 -3.08
N ALA A 51 2.59 4.88 -3.45
CA ALA A 51 2.97 3.55 -2.98
C ALA A 51 3.93 2.90 -3.97
N LEU A 52 4.99 2.28 -3.45
CA LEU A 52 5.80 1.34 -4.21
C LEU A 52 4.94 0.12 -4.56
N LYS A 53 4.75 -0.14 -5.84
CA LYS A 53 4.01 -1.31 -6.34
C LYS A 53 5.02 -2.41 -6.64
N VAL A 54 4.89 -3.54 -5.96
CA VAL A 54 5.73 -4.72 -6.13
C VAL A 54 4.88 -5.82 -6.72
N GLY A 55 5.24 -6.31 -7.91
CA GLY A 55 4.55 -7.43 -8.54
C GLY A 55 4.69 -8.73 -7.74
N SER A 56 3.74 -9.65 -7.89
CA SER A 56 3.66 -10.90 -7.12
C SER A 56 4.96 -11.73 -7.13
N VAL A 57 5.62 -11.86 -8.28
CA VAL A 57 6.90 -12.58 -8.41
C VAL A 57 8.02 -11.91 -7.60
N ALA A 58 8.14 -10.58 -7.72
CA ALA A 58 9.14 -9.83 -6.99
C ALA A 58 8.87 -9.83 -5.47
N TRP A 59 7.59 -9.78 -5.08
CA TRP A 59 7.19 -9.87 -3.68
C TRP A 59 7.53 -11.25 -3.08
N ALA A 60 7.27 -12.33 -3.81
CA ALA A 60 7.65 -13.68 -3.39
C ALA A 60 9.18 -13.84 -3.27
N ALA A 61 9.92 -13.31 -4.24
CA ALA A 61 11.39 -13.33 -4.20
C ALA A 61 11.94 -12.54 -3.01
N LEU A 62 11.37 -11.38 -2.69
CA LEU A 62 11.74 -10.60 -1.50
C LEU A 62 11.54 -11.40 -0.22
N LEU A 63 10.39 -12.05 -0.05
CA LEU A 63 10.09 -12.85 1.14
C LEU A 63 10.99 -14.09 1.28
N ALA A 64 11.46 -14.65 0.16
CA ALA A 64 12.36 -15.80 0.17
C ALA A 64 13.82 -15.43 0.51
N ALA A 65 14.18 -14.15 0.46
CA ALA A 65 15.54 -13.67 0.64
C ALA A 65 15.85 -13.16 2.06
N VAL A 66 14.86 -13.17 2.97
CA VAL A 66 14.95 -12.62 4.34
C VAL A 66 14.73 -13.66 5.42
#